data_AF-A0A953XJG7-F1
#
_entry.id   AF-A0A953XJG7-F1
#
_cell.length_a   1.000
_cell.length_b   1.000
_cell.length_c   1.000
_cell.angle_alpha   90.00
_cell.angle_beta   90.00
_cell.angle_gamma   90.00
#
_symmetry.space_group_name_H-M   'P 1'
#
loop_
_entity.id
_entity.type
_entity.pdbx_description
1 polymer ?
#
loop_
_entity_poly.entity_id
_entity_poly.type
_entity_poly.pdbx_seq_one_letter_code
_entity_poly.pdbx_strand_id
1 'polypeptide(L)' 'MKLAGSVALLLLTAVVFAGSLSAVAPGDQGPNFKFDKSWNIEDGMTELSQFRGKVVMIESWATW' A
#
# COMPACT_ATOMS: atom_id res chain seq x y z
N MET A 1 -31.76 -21.03 -8.29
CA MET A 1 -30.33 -21.02 -8.71
C MET A 1 -29.70 -19.62 -8.80
N LYS A 2 -30.45 -18.50 -8.85
CA LYS A 2 -29.85 -17.14 -8.93
C LYS A 2 -29.30 -16.57 -7.60
N LEU A 3 -29.91 -16.90 -6.46
CA LEU A 3 -29.45 -16.39 -5.14
C LEU A 3 -28.05 -16.91 -4.74
N ALA A 4 -27.74 -18.18 -5.03
CA ALA A 4 -26.47 -18.80 -4.64
C ALA A 4 -25.26 -18.15 -5.36
N GLY A 5 -25.41 -17.76 -6.62
CA GLY A 5 -24.36 -17.08 -7.38
C GLY A 5 -24.07 -15.67 -6.88
N SER A 6 -25.11 -14.92 -6.50
CA SER A 6 -24.96 -13.56 -5.95
C SER A 6 -24.30 -13.57 -4.57
N VAL A 7 -24.64 -14.55 -3.72
CA VAL A 7 -24.00 -14.70 -2.39
C VAL A 7 -22.54 -15.11 -2.53
N ALA A 8 -22.22 -16.02 -3.46
CA ALA A 8 -20.83 -16.41 -3.73
C ALA A 8 -19.99 -15.22 -4.23
N LEU A 9 -20.54 -14.38 -5.11
CA LEU A 9 -19.85 -13.19 -5.61
C LEU A 9 -19.61 -12.16 -4.50
N LEU A 10 -20.58 -11.97 -3.61
CA LEU A 10 -20.48 -11.03 -2.48
C LEU A 10 -19.46 -11.50 -1.43
N LEU A 11 -19.37 -12.81 -1.20
CA LEU A 11 -18.37 -13.40 -0.32
C LEU A 11 -16.95 -13.30 -0.92
N LEU A 12 -16.82 -13.49 -2.24
CA LEU A 12 -15.54 -13.30 -2.93
C LEU A 12 -15.05 -11.85 -2.87
N THR A 13 -15.93 -10.86 -3.06
CA THR A 13 -15.54 -9.45 -2.90
C THR A 13 -15.17 -9.12 -1.45
N ALA A 14 -15.92 -9.62 -0.46
CA ALA A 14 -15.57 -9.39 0.94
C ALA A 14 -14.19 -9.97 1.31
N VAL A 15 -13.82 -11.15 0.80
CA VAL A 15 -12.50 -11.75 1.05
C VAL A 15 -11.36 -10.96 0.40
N VAL A 16 -11.58 -10.39 -0.80
CA VAL A 16 -10.56 -9.56 -1.48
C VAL A 16 -10.30 -8.25 -0.73
N PHE A 17 -11.31 -7.67 -0.08
CA PHE A 17 -11.16 -6.43 0.70
C PHE A 17 -10.92 -6.65 2.21
N ALA A 18 -11.01 -7.89 2.71
CA ALA A 18 -10.71 -8.24 4.10
C ALA A 18 -9.22 -8.41 4.40
N GLY A 19 -8.33 -7.95 3.51
CA GLY A 19 -6.92 -7.83 3.82
C GLY A 19 -6.74 -6.91 5.02
N SER A 20 -6.28 -7.46 6.15
CA SER A 20 -5.90 -6.66 7.31
C SER A 20 -4.81 -5.68 6.89
N LEU A 21 -5.09 -4.37 6.97
CA LEU A 21 -4.06 -3.35 6.91
C LEU A 21 -3.04 -3.69 8.01
N SER A 22 -1.83 -4.07 7.61
CA SER A 22 -0.75 -4.29 8.57
C SER A 22 -0.43 -2.93 9.18
N ALA A 23 -0.93 -2.69 10.38
CA ALA A 23 -0.64 -1.46 11.11
C ALA A 23 0.85 -1.42 11.41
N VAL A 24 1.56 -0.44 10.85
CA VAL A 24 2.97 -0.17 11.15
C VAL A 24 2.97 0.71 12.40
N ALA A 25 3.48 0.20 13.53
CA ALA A 25 3.57 0.98 14.75
C ALA A 25 4.81 1.89 14.72
N PRO A 26 4.82 3.02 15.48
CA PRO A 26 6.04 3.79 15.67
C PRO A 26 7.19 2.92 16.21
N GLY A 27 8.32 2.94 15.53
CA GLY A 27 9.49 2.10 15.85
C GLY A 27 9.59 0.82 15.00
N ASP A 28 8.51 0.41 14.34
CA ASP A 28 8.57 -0.70 13.38
C ASP A 28 9.34 -0.28 12.12
N GLN A 29 9.93 -1.28 11.45
CA GLN A 29 10.46 -1.07 10.13
C GLN A 29 9.32 -0.80 9.14
N GLY A 30 9.33 0.39 8.53
CA GLY A 30 8.39 0.73 7.46
C GLY A 30 8.45 -0.26 6.28
N PRO A 31 7.29 -0.62 5.70
CA PRO A 31 7.20 -1.58 4.61
C PRO A 31 7.95 -1.05 3.40
N ASN A 32 8.67 -1.94 2.70
CA ASN A 32 9.25 -1.54 1.43
C ASN A 32 8.12 -1.44 0.39
N PHE A 33 8.10 -0.34 -0.36
CA PHE A 33 7.18 -0.14 -1.47
C PHE A 33 7.93 0.48 -2.64
N LYS A 34 7.42 0.20 -3.84
CA LYS A 34 7.89 0.81 -5.07
C LYS A 34 7.06 2.03 -5.41
N PHE A 35 7.66 2.99 -6.08
CA PHE A 35 6.98 4.17 -6.59
C PHE A 35 7.62 4.57 -7.92
N ASP A 36 6.81 5.10 -8.82
CA ASP A 36 7.27 5.50 -10.15
C ASP A 36 7.85 6.91 -10.16
N LYS A 37 7.33 7.78 -9.29
CA LYS A 37 7.70 9.20 -9.22
C LYS A 37 7.66 9.69 -7.78
N SER A 38 8.58 10.57 -7.44
CA SER A 38 8.52 11.43 -6.27
C SER A 38 8.95 12.83 -6.67
N TRP A 39 8.44 13.84 -5.97
CA TRP A 39 8.64 15.24 -6.31
C TRP A 39 10.04 15.76 -5.93
N ASN A 40 10.80 15.03 -5.10
CA ASN A 40 12.12 15.44 -4.62
C ASN A 40 13.02 14.24 -4.30
N ILE A 41 13.48 13.52 -5.32
CA ILE A 41 14.43 12.40 -5.21
C ILE A 41 15.46 12.41 -6.33
N GLU A 42 16.59 11.76 -6.09
CA GLU A 42 17.61 11.48 -7.11
C GLU A 42 17.07 10.52 -8.19
N ASP A 43 17.58 10.65 -9.41
CA ASP A 43 17.25 9.76 -10.52
C ASP A 43 17.58 8.29 -10.19
N GLY A 44 16.68 7.39 -10.57
CA GLY A 44 16.85 5.94 -10.36
C GLY A 44 16.43 5.43 -8.97
N MET A 45 15.99 6.31 -8.07
CA MET A 45 15.36 5.90 -6.83
C MET A 45 13.91 5.50 -7.08
N THR A 46 13.55 4.27 -6.74
CA THR A 46 12.23 3.67 -7.06
C THR A 46 11.65 2.82 -5.94
N GLU A 47 12.37 2.64 -4.83
CA GLU A 47 11.88 1.91 -3.66
C GLU A 47 12.35 2.52 -2.33
N LEU A 48 11.55 2.36 -1.28
CA LEU A 48 11.84 2.94 0.04
C LEU A 48 13.15 2.41 0.65
N SER A 49 13.50 1.14 0.41
CA SER A 49 14.73 0.51 0.90
C SER A 49 16.01 1.23 0.46
N GLN A 50 15.99 1.94 -0.67
CA GLN A 50 17.15 2.72 -1.13
C GLN A 50 17.48 3.92 -0.21
N PHE A 51 16.56 4.33 0.66
CA PHE A 51 16.73 5.47 1.58
C PHE A 51 17.09 5.06 3.01
N ARG A 52 17.46 3.80 3.25
CA ARG A 52 17.87 3.34 4.59
C ARG A 52 19.07 4.16 5.09
N GLY A 53 19.02 4.52 6.38
CA GLY A 53 20.02 5.40 6.99
C GLY A 53 19.79 6.90 6.75
N LYS A 54 18.75 7.28 5.99
CA LYS A 54 18.32 8.67 5.82
C LYS A 54 17.00 8.93 6.56
N VAL A 55 16.78 10.17 6.97
CA VAL A 55 15.45 10.64 7.42
C VAL A 55 14.60 10.86 6.18
N VAL A 56 13.42 10.25 6.13
CA VAL A 56 12.50 10.29 4.98
C VAL A 56 11.11 10.66 5.46
N MET A 57 10.46 11.58 4.73
CA MET A 57 9.04 11.89 4.90
C MET A 57 8.25 11.20 3.78
N ILE A 58 7.25 10.40 4.15
CA ILE A 58 6.33 9.79 3.20
C ILE A 58 5.05 10.61 3.21
N GLU A 59 4.73 11.20 2.06
CA GLU A 59 3.52 11.99 1.86
C GLU A 59 2.58 11.23 0.92
N SER A 60 1.35 10.98 1.36
CA SER A 60 0.28 10.38 0.56
C SER A 60 -0.79 11.43 0.33
N TRP A 61 -1.05 11.78 -0.94
CA TRP A 61 -2.03 12.78 -1.33
C TRP A 61 -2.80 12.37 -2.58
N ALA A 62 -3.94 13.01 -2.80
CA ALA A 62 -4.83 12.78 -3.93
C ALA A 62 -5.40 14.13 -4.40
N THR A 63 -5.60 14.30 -5.70
CA THR A 63 -6.21 15.51 -6.29
C THR A 63 -7.74 15.47 -6.33
N TRP A 64 -8.35 14.36 -5.91
CA TRP A 64 -9.78 14.09 -6.05
C TRP A 64 -10.51 14.17 -4.71
#